data_AF-A0A1I6KDS1-F1
#
_entry.id   AF-A0A1I6KDS1-F1
#
_cell.length_a   1.000
_cell.length_b   1.000
_cell.length_c   1.000
_cell.angle_alpha   90.00
_cell.angle_beta   90.00
_cell.angle_gamma   90.00
#
_symmetry.space_group_name_H-M   'P 1'
#
loop_
_entity.id
_entity.type
_entity.pdbx_description
1 polymer ?
#
loop_
_entity_poly.entity_id
_entity_poly.type
_entity_poly.pdbx_seq_one_letter_code
_entity_poly.pdbx_strand_id
1 'polypeptide(L)'
;MKYFLVESDKKYTDAPFLIDWFQKIRIENIEKGRSHLLPQRLVLPIRSNKDTVFIDVIFFPFLLVTETVRKVIAMYEPKTIFKQIALLDGKFEKTELYHLPILEKMNCELKKGQLVTEIELEYSKIKEKTIFQFTYQNSTYTVMRLDILESILRRGARGLSIIPLQVRGEAEDE
;
A
#
# COMPACT_ATOMS: atom_id res chain seq x y z
N MET A 1 -10.43 17.50 -6.46
CA MET A 1 -9.89 16.13 -6.65
C MET A 1 -9.64 15.43 -5.30
N LYS A 2 -10.41 14.40 -4.94
CA LYS A 2 -10.34 13.81 -3.58
C LYS A 2 -9.23 12.76 -3.43
N TYR A 3 -8.53 12.81 -2.30
CA TYR A 3 -7.49 11.85 -1.89
C TYR A 3 -7.84 11.22 -0.54
N PHE A 4 -7.39 9.98 -0.36
CA PHE A 4 -7.66 9.19 0.83
C PHE A 4 -6.40 8.48 1.29
N LEU A 5 -6.20 8.47 2.60
CA LEU A 5 -5.26 7.57 3.24
C LEU A 5 -5.91 6.19 3.34
N VAL A 6 -5.17 5.16 2.95
CA VAL A 6 -5.61 3.77 3.09
C VAL A 6 -4.72 3.02 4.08
N GLU A 7 -5.36 2.23 4.93
CA GLU A 7 -4.70 1.46 5.99
C GLU A 7 -5.37 0.09 6.17
N SER A 8 -4.78 -0.77 7.01
CA SER A 8 -5.33 -2.09 7.28
C SER A 8 -6.71 -1.99 7.95
N ASP A 9 -7.71 -2.67 7.39
CA ASP A 9 -9.01 -2.81 8.05
C ASP A 9 -8.90 -3.74 9.26
N LYS A 10 -9.13 -3.17 10.46
CA LYS A 10 -9.04 -3.85 11.75
C LYS A 10 -10.02 -5.02 11.91
N LYS A 11 -11.02 -5.14 11.03
CA LYS A 11 -11.93 -6.30 11.00
C LYS A 11 -11.24 -7.59 10.58
N TYR A 12 -10.12 -7.53 9.87
CA TYR A 12 -9.38 -8.71 9.40
C TYR A 12 -8.27 -9.10 10.39
N THR A 13 -8.67 -9.71 11.50
CA THR A 13 -7.74 -10.17 12.56
C THR A 13 -6.88 -11.36 12.13
N ASP A 14 -7.36 -12.16 11.17
CA ASP A 14 -6.70 -13.37 10.67
C ASP A 14 -6.00 -13.17 9.33
N ALA A 15 -5.70 -11.91 8.97
CA ALA A 15 -4.90 -11.61 7.79
C ALA A 15 -3.47 -12.19 7.91
N PRO A 16 -2.76 -12.45 6.80
CA PRO A 16 -1.40 -12.96 6.83
C PRO A 16 -0.47 -11.99 7.57
N PHE A 17 0.22 -12.49 8.60
CA PHE A 17 1.22 -11.73 9.33
C PHE A 17 2.62 -12.18 8.92
N LEU A 18 3.34 -11.34 8.17
CA LEU A 18 4.68 -11.65 7.68
C LEU A 18 5.67 -11.76 8.85
N ILE A 19 6.46 -12.83 8.85
CA ILE A 19 7.57 -13.05 9.79
C ILE A 19 8.89 -13.11 9.03
N ASP A 20 10.00 -12.82 9.69
CA ASP A 20 11.37 -12.90 9.15
C ASP A 20 11.63 -12.17 7.81
N TRP A 21 10.72 -11.27 7.42
CA TRP A 21 10.82 -10.52 6.17
C TRP A 21 12.03 -9.60 6.15
N PHE A 22 12.47 -9.09 7.31
CA PHE A 22 13.60 -8.17 7.47
C PHE A 22 14.94 -8.81 7.09
N GLN A 23 15.01 -10.15 7.10
CA GLN A 23 16.20 -10.89 6.65
C GLN A 23 16.34 -10.88 5.12
N LYS A 24 15.23 -10.66 4.39
CA LYS A 24 15.15 -10.76 2.92
C LYS A 24 14.90 -9.42 2.24
N ILE A 25 14.23 -8.50 2.91
CA ILE A 25 13.81 -7.21 2.36
C ILE A 25 14.24 -6.09 3.31
N ARG A 26 15.01 -5.15 2.77
CA ARG A 26 15.25 -3.85 3.39
C ARG A 26 14.20 -2.87 2.90
N ILE A 27 13.39 -2.31 3.81
CA ILE A 27 12.31 -1.35 3.48
C ILE A 27 12.86 -0.11 2.75
N GLU A 28 14.08 0.28 3.08
CA GLU A 28 14.87 1.34 2.43
C GLU A 28 15.02 1.16 0.91
N ASN A 29 14.94 -0.09 0.44
CA ASN A 29 15.11 -0.42 -0.98
C ASN A 29 13.78 -0.44 -1.74
N ILE A 30 12.64 -0.31 -1.05
CA ILE A 30 11.30 -0.26 -1.65
C ILE A 30 11.05 1.17 -2.16
N GLU A 31 11.74 1.55 -3.22
CA GLU A 31 11.60 2.83 -3.91
C GLU A 31 12.17 2.72 -5.34
N LYS A 32 11.72 3.58 -6.26
CA LYS A 32 12.08 3.48 -7.70
C LYS A 32 13.60 3.40 -7.92
N GLY A 33 14.40 4.22 -7.25
CA GLY A 33 15.86 4.27 -7.42
C GLY A 33 16.64 3.08 -6.84
N ARG A 34 16.07 2.34 -5.89
CA ARG A 34 16.76 1.23 -5.18
C ARG A 34 16.11 -0.13 -5.38
N SER A 35 14.95 -0.19 -6.03
CA SER A 35 14.19 -1.42 -6.25
C SER A 35 14.93 -2.51 -7.04
N HIS A 36 15.99 -2.15 -7.76
CA HIS A 36 16.88 -3.11 -8.43
C HIS A 36 17.67 -3.97 -7.43
N LEU A 37 17.87 -3.50 -6.19
CA LEU A 37 18.48 -4.26 -5.09
C LEU A 37 17.53 -5.31 -4.52
N LEU A 38 16.24 -5.25 -4.87
CA LEU A 38 15.24 -6.24 -4.47
C LEU A 38 15.11 -7.32 -5.56
N PRO A 39 15.20 -8.61 -5.19
CA PRO A 39 14.95 -9.70 -6.13
C PRO A 39 13.57 -9.58 -6.78
N GLN A 40 13.46 -10.02 -8.04
CA GLN A 40 12.21 -9.92 -8.79
C GLN A 40 11.10 -10.80 -8.21
N ARG A 41 11.48 -11.93 -7.60
CA ARG A 41 10.59 -12.85 -6.90
C ARG A 41 11.21 -13.26 -5.57
N LEU A 42 10.40 -13.29 -4.51
CA LEU A 42 10.78 -13.74 -3.18
C LEU A 42 9.70 -14.64 -2.59
N VAL A 43 10.10 -15.49 -1.66
CA VAL A 43 9.19 -16.24 -0.77
C VAL A 43 9.37 -15.69 0.63
N LEU A 44 8.28 -15.26 1.26
CA LEU A 44 8.27 -14.75 2.64
C LEU A 44 7.39 -15.66 3.51
N PRO A 45 7.90 -16.11 4.67
CA PRO A 45 7.09 -16.87 5.60
C PRO A 45 6.06 -15.96 6.28
N ILE A 46 4.90 -16.53 6.58
CA ILE A 46 3.89 -15.91 7.44
C ILE A 46 3.76 -16.70 8.74
N ARG A 47 3.27 -16.05 9.80
CA ARG A 47 2.89 -16.73 11.03
C ARG A 47 1.79 -17.74 10.71
N SER A 48 2.01 -19.00 11.07
CA SER A 48 1.06 -20.05 10.82
C SER A 48 -0.26 -19.85 11.56
N ASN A 49 -1.38 -19.87 10.83
CA ASN A 49 -2.72 -19.83 11.40
C ASN A 49 -3.68 -20.66 10.53
N LYS A 50 -4.38 -21.60 11.17
CA LYS A 50 -5.36 -22.48 10.51
C LYS A 50 -6.47 -21.67 9.85
N ASP A 51 -6.78 -20.51 10.41
CA ASP A 51 -7.88 -19.66 9.98
C ASP A 51 -7.39 -18.45 9.17
N THR A 52 -6.11 -18.43 8.73
CA THR A 52 -5.59 -17.34 7.87
C THR A 52 -6.50 -17.07 6.69
N VAL A 53 -6.95 -15.82 6.59
CA VAL A 53 -7.73 -15.30 5.46
C VAL A 53 -6.83 -14.40 4.62
N PHE A 54 -6.48 -14.85 3.42
CA PHE A 54 -5.75 -14.02 2.47
C PHE A 54 -6.66 -12.91 1.91
N ILE A 55 -6.36 -11.67 2.31
CA ILE A 55 -7.02 -10.43 1.90
C ILE A 55 -6.31 -9.78 0.72
N ASP A 56 -6.94 -8.82 0.05
CA ASP A 56 -6.40 -8.28 -1.20
C ASP A 56 -5.27 -7.27 -1.00
N VAL A 57 -5.24 -6.59 0.15
CA VAL A 57 -4.24 -5.58 0.47
C VAL A 57 -3.71 -5.78 1.89
N ILE A 58 -2.39 -5.81 2.03
CA ILE A 58 -1.67 -5.89 3.29
C ILE A 58 -0.74 -4.69 3.37
N PHE A 59 -0.79 -3.91 4.46
CA PHE A 59 0.05 -2.71 4.62
C PHE A 59 1.31 -2.92 5.45
N PHE A 60 1.28 -3.89 6.38
CA PHE A 60 2.41 -4.18 7.26
C PHE A 60 3.12 -5.46 6.82
N PRO A 61 4.45 -5.47 6.72
CA PRO A 61 5.40 -4.36 6.96
C PRO A 61 5.51 -3.35 5.81
N PHE A 62 5.04 -3.70 4.62
CA PHE A 62 4.98 -2.87 3.43
C PHE A 62 3.78 -3.28 2.58
N LEU A 63 3.40 -2.41 1.64
CA LEU A 63 2.24 -2.65 0.78
C LEU A 63 2.42 -3.91 -0.07
N LEU A 64 1.54 -4.88 0.11
CA LEU A 64 1.38 -6.06 -0.74
C LEU A 64 -0.04 -6.11 -1.25
N VAL A 65 -0.18 -6.45 -2.53
CA VAL A 65 -1.47 -6.50 -3.21
C VAL A 65 -1.65 -7.80 -3.99
N THR A 66 -2.87 -8.31 -4.07
CA THR A 66 -3.20 -9.44 -4.96
C THR A 66 -3.11 -9.04 -6.43
N GLU A 67 -3.12 -10.02 -7.34
CA GLU A 67 -3.12 -9.79 -8.78
C GLU A 67 -4.26 -8.87 -9.25
N THR A 68 -5.44 -8.96 -8.62
CA THR A 68 -6.60 -8.10 -8.93
C THR A 68 -6.27 -6.63 -8.70
N VAL A 69 -5.75 -6.29 -7.51
CA VAL A 69 -5.40 -4.91 -7.17
C VAL A 69 -4.16 -4.45 -7.94
N ARG A 70 -3.19 -5.34 -8.17
CA ARG A 70 -2.03 -5.07 -9.03
C ARG A 70 -2.44 -4.60 -10.43
N LYS A 71 -3.39 -5.29 -11.07
CA LYS A 71 -3.92 -4.92 -12.39
C LYS A 71 -4.55 -3.53 -12.35
N VAL A 72 -5.26 -3.18 -11.28
CA VAL A 72 -5.82 -1.83 -11.11
C VAL A 72 -4.72 -0.79 -11.02
N ILE A 73 -3.72 -0.99 -10.17
CA ILE A 73 -2.57 -0.07 -10.09
C ILE A 73 -1.90 0.09 -11.46
N ALA A 74 -1.71 -0.99 -12.21
CA ALA A 74 -1.09 -0.95 -13.54
C ALA A 74 -1.94 -0.21 -14.60
N MET A 75 -3.27 -0.13 -14.44
CA MET A 75 -4.12 0.66 -15.35
C MET A 75 -3.93 2.18 -15.16
N TYR A 76 -3.76 2.63 -13.92
CA TYR A 76 -3.61 4.05 -13.59
C TYR A 76 -2.15 4.51 -13.58
N GLU A 77 -1.23 3.63 -13.19
CA GLU A 77 0.22 3.86 -13.12
C GLU A 77 0.98 2.77 -13.90
N PRO A 78 0.93 2.78 -15.25
CA PRO A 78 1.47 1.71 -16.09
C PRO A 78 2.99 1.51 -15.98
N LYS A 79 3.71 2.52 -15.47
CA LYS A 79 5.17 2.47 -15.24
C LYS A 79 5.54 1.88 -13.88
N THR A 80 4.57 1.43 -13.08
CA THR A 80 4.83 0.85 -11.76
C THR A 80 5.60 -0.47 -11.89
N ILE A 81 6.74 -0.56 -11.19
CA ILE A 81 7.48 -1.81 -11.06
C ILE A 81 6.82 -2.65 -9.98
N PHE A 82 6.64 -3.93 -10.23
CA PHE A 82 6.10 -4.88 -9.26
C PHE A 82 7.11 -6.00 -9.00
N LYS A 83 7.30 -6.34 -7.72
CA LYS A 83 8.05 -7.53 -7.29
C LYS A 83 7.07 -8.61 -6.84
N GLN A 84 7.32 -9.87 -7.18
CA GLN A 84 6.45 -10.98 -6.80
C GLN A 84 6.84 -11.53 -5.43
N ILE A 85 5.86 -11.69 -4.54
CA ILE A 85 6.06 -12.17 -3.18
C ILE A 85 5.11 -13.34 -2.95
N ALA A 86 5.65 -14.56 -2.84
CA ALA A 86 4.85 -15.70 -2.40
C ALA A 86 4.85 -15.73 -0.86
N LEU A 87 3.67 -15.62 -0.27
CA LEU A 87 3.47 -15.78 1.17
C LEU A 87 3.27 -17.25 1.48
N LEU A 88 4.05 -17.80 2.42
CA LEU A 88 4.06 -19.22 2.74
C LEU A 88 3.77 -19.47 4.23
N ASP A 89 2.71 -20.22 4.52
CA ASP A 89 2.47 -20.85 5.81
C ASP A 89 3.05 -22.27 5.78
N GLY A 90 4.19 -22.47 6.44
CA GLY A 90 4.87 -23.76 6.45
C GLY A 90 4.14 -24.87 7.22
N LYS A 91 3.22 -24.54 8.14
CA LYS A 91 2.52 -25.54 8.98
C LYS A 91 1.23 -26.04 8.34
N PHE A 92 0.46 -25.12 7.76
CA PHE A 92 -0.83 -25.44 7.15
C PHE A 92 -0.76 -25.53 5.61
N GLU A 93 0.46 -25.49 5.05
CA GLU A 93 0.76 -25.61 3.62
C GLU A 93 0.00 -24.59 2.74
N LYS A 94 -0.38 -23.45 3.31
CA LYS A 94 -1.06 -22.38 2.58
C LYS A 94 -0.02 -21.52 1.87
N THR A 95 -0.26 -21.23 0.60
CA THR A 95 0.58 -20.33 -0.18
C THR A 95 -0.29 -19.41 -1.02
N GLU A 96 0.02 -18.12 -1.04
CA GLU A 96 -0.63 -17.16 -1.93
C GLU A 96 0.36 -16.19 -2.54
N LEU A 97 0.07 -15.76 -3.78
CA LEU A 97 0.93 -14.84 -4.51
C LEU A 97 0.45 -13.40 -4.36
N TYR A 98 1.37 -12.56 -3.89
CA TYR A 98 1.21 -11.11 -3.78
C TYR A 98 2.23 -10.38 -4.64
N HIS A 99 1.99 -9.09 -4.79
CA HIS A 99 2.83 -8.17 -5.53
C HIS A 99 3.17 -6.97 -4.66
N LEU A 100 4.44 -6.61 -4.62
CA LEU A 100 4.95 -5.40 -4.00
C LEU A 100 5.06 -4.31 -5.09
N PRO A 101 4.16 -3.31 -5.12
CA PRO A 101 4.29 -2.16 -6.01
C PRO A 101 5.40 -1.23 -5.50
N ILE A 102 6.30 -0.85 -6.40
CA ILE A 102 7.33 0.16 -6.12
C ILE A 102 6.73 1.54 -6.42
N LEU A 103 6.09 2.12 -5.40
CA LEU A 103 5.42 3.41 -5.50
C LEU A 103 6.39 4.58 -5.32
N GLU A 104 5.95 5.77 -5.72
CA GLU A 104 6.67 7.00 -5.47
C GLU A 104 6.56 7.40 -4.00
N LYS A 105 7.69 7.72 -3.37
CA LYS A 105 7.75 8.27 -2.02
C LYS A 105 7.79 9.79 -2.11
N MET A 106 6.77 10.43 -1.54
CA MET A 106 6.62 11.87 -1.50
C MET A 106 7.05 12.39 -0.14
N ASN A 107 7.78 13.50 -0.15
CA ASN A 107 8.04 14.29 1.06
C ASN A 107 6.84 15.18 1.30
N CYS A 108 5.93 14.73 2.17
CA CYS A 108 4.77 15.50 2.59
C CYS A 108 5.07 16.14 3.94
N GLU A 109 4.96 17.47 4.03
CA GLU A 109 5.01 18.17 5.30
C GLU A 109 3.66 18.02 5.98
N LEU A 110 3.59 17.15 7.00
CA LEU A 110 2.39 17.03 7.81
C LEU A 110 2.32 18.20 8.79
N LYS A 111 1.34 19.09 8.62
CA LYS A 111 0.97 20.02 9.69
C LYS A 111 0.25 19.24 10.78
N LYS A 112 0.69 19.42 12.01
CA LYS A 112 0.27 18.64 13.17
C LYS A 112 -1.16 19.00 13.55
N GLY A 113 -2.11 18.23 13.06
CA GLY A 113 -3.43 18.07 13.66
C GLY A 113 -3.41 17.09 14.83
N GLN A 114 -4.42 17.08 15.70
CA GLN A 114 -4.48 16.15 16.84
C GLN A 114 -4.71 14.68 16.41
N LEU A 115 -5.10 14.43 15.14
CA LEU A 115 -5.32 13.09 14.57
C LEU A 115 -4.62 12.90 13.22
N VAL A 116 -4.32 11.64 12.89
CA VAL A 116 -3.83 11.18 11.56
C VAL A 116 -4.79 11.57 10.41
N THR A 117 -6.05 11.89 10.72
CA THR A 117 -7.08 12.35 9.76
C THR A 117 -6.88 13.78 9.25
N GLU A 118 -6.01 14.57 9.88
CA GLU A 118 -5.72 15.97 9.49
C GLU A 118 -4.37 16.08 8.77
N ILE A 119 -4.09 15.14 7.87
CA ILE A 119 -2.96 15.25 6.95
C ILE A 119 -3.33 16.27 5.87
N GLU A 120 -2.68 17.43 5.91
CA GLU A 120 -2.78 18.43 4.85
C GLU A 120 -1.74 18.15 3.76
N LEU A 121 -2.21 17.94 2.53
CA LEU A 121 -1.35 17.78 1.36
C LEU A 121 -1.43 19.01 0.47
N GLU A 122 -0.30 19.39 -0.13
CA GLU A 122 -0.24 20.48 -1.10
C GLU A 122 -0.63 19.98 -2.50
N TYR A 123 -1.72 20.51 -3.06
CA TYR A 123 -2.28 20.04 -4.33
C TYR A 123 -1.26 20.05 -5.49
N SER A 124 -0.43 21.10 -5.56
CA SER A 124 0.61 21.30 -6.58
C SER A 124 1.56 20.10 -6.70
N LYS A 125 1.85 19.42 -5.58
CA LYS A 125 2.76 18.28 -5.48
C LYS A 125 2.11 16.94 -5.82
N ILE A 126 0.77 16.84 -5.71
CA ILE A 126 0.06 15.55 -5.82
C ILE A 126 -0.88 15.45 -7.02
N LYS A 127 -1.22 16.56 -7.70
CA LYS A 127 -2.28 16.62 -8.72
C LYS A 127 -2.18 15.56 -9.84
N GLU A 128 -0.98 15.12 -10.19
CA GLU A 128 -0.73 14.12 -11.25
C GLU A 128 -0.60 12.69 -10.73
N LYS A 129 -0.64 12.47 -9.41
CA LYS A 129 -0.38 11.16 -8.78
C LYS A 129 -1.70 10.47 -8.48
N THR A 130 -1.84 9.22 -8.91
CA THR A 130 -3.03 8.42 -8.57
C THR A 130 -2.83 7.62 -7.28
N ILE A 131 -1.61 7.15 -7.03
CA ILE A 131 -1.21 6.42 -5.83
C ILE A 131 0.24 6.72 -5.47
N PHE A 132 0.51 6.97 -4.20
CA PHE A 132 1.85 7.28 -3.69
C PHE A 132 1.98 6.94 -2.21
N GLN A 133 3.20 7.02 -1.69
CA GLN A 133 3.49 6.81 -0.28
C GLN A 133 4.22 8.01 0.33
N PHE A 134 4.12 8.18 1.64
CA PHE A 134 4.96 9.11 2.40
C PHE A 134 5.35 8.46 3.74
N THR A 135 6.45 8.93 4.33
CA THR A 135 6.92 8.45 5.63
C THR A 135 6.65 9.47 6.71
N TYR A 136 6.06 9.05 7.82
CA TYR A 136 5.88 9.88 9.02
C TYR A 136 6.08 9.05 10.29
N GLN A 137 6.86 9.56 11.24
CA GLN A 137 7.18 8.87 12.49
C GLN A 137 7.59 7.40 12.28
N ASN A 138 8.50 7.16 11.34
CA ASN A 138 9.01 5.84 10.94
C ASN A 138 7.97 4.86 10.37
N SER A 139 6.76 5.33 10.05
CA SER A 139 5.71 4.55 9.39
C SER A 139 5.49 5.03 7.97
N THR A 140 5.33 4.09 7.03
CA THR A 140 5.00 4.39 5.63
C THR A 140 3.49 4.34 5.45
N TYR A 141 2.94 5.40 4.90
CA TYR A 141 1.51 5.56 4.64
C TYR A 141 1.26 5.53 3.13
N THR A 142 0.12 4.97 2.71
CA THR A 142 -0.27 4.91 1.29
C THR A 142 -1.47 5.80 1.05
N VAL A 143 -1.37 6.67 0.05
CA VAL A 143 -2.44 7.58 -0.37
C VAL A 143 -2.92 7.19 -1.75
N MET A 144 -4.23 7.18 -1.94
CA MET A 144 -4.89 6.88 -3.20
C MET A 144 -5.86 8.01 -3.57
N ARG A 145 -5.89 8.37 -4.85
CA ARG A 145 -6.92 9.24 -5.43
C ARG A 145 -8.25 8.48 -5.50
N LEU A 146 -9.37 9.21 -5.49
CA LEU A 146 -10.72 8.62 -5.47
C LEU A 146 -10.95 7.60 -6.59
N ASP A 147 -10.53 7.90 -7.82
CA ASP A 147 -10.81 7.08 -9.00
C ASP A 147 -10.16 5.69 -8.95
N ILE A 148 -8.87 5.60 -8.60
CA ILE A 148 -8.20 4.31 -8.42
C ILE A 148 -8.79 3.56 -7.22
N LEU A 149 -9.08 4.26 -6.12
CA LEU A 149 -9.66 3.66 -4.91
C LEU A 149 -11.04 3.05 -5.20
N GLU A 150 -11.92 3.77 -5.89
CA GLU A 150 -13.21 3.24 -6.33
C GLU A 150 -13.05 2.03 -7.25
N SER A 151 -12.07 2.07 -8.16
CA SER A 151 -11.78 0.96 -9.07
C SER A 151 -11.35 -0.30 -8.30
N ILE A 152 -10.58 -0.15 -7.22
CA ILE A 152 -10.20 -1.23 -6.31
C ILE A 152 -11.43 -1.77 -5.56
N LEU A 153 -12.23 -0.88 -4.96
CA LEU A 153 -13.40 -1.27 -4.16
C LEU A 153 -14.51 -1.93 -4.98
N ARG A 154 -14.77 -1.44 -6.20
CA ARG A 154 -15.75 -2.05 -7.12
C ARG A 154 -15.40 -3.48 -7.54
N ARG A 155 -14.14 -3.88 -7.37
CA ARG A 155 -13.68 -5.26 -7.61
C ARG A 155 -13.72 -6.13 -6.35
N GLY A 156 -14.28 -5.63 -5.25
CA GLY A 156 -14.46 -6.38 -4.01
C GLY A 156 -13.18 -6.59 -3.21
N ALA A 157 -12.16 -5.73 -3.39
CA ALA A 157 -10.91 -5.85 -2.66
C ALA A 157 -11.11 -5.72 -1.14
N ARG A 158 -10.48 -6.62 -0.39
CA ARG A 158 -10.57 -6.72 1.07
C ARG A 158 -9.29 -6.24 1.75
N GLY A 159 -9.39 -5.86 3.03
CA GLY A 159 -8.25 -5.46 3.86
C GLY A 159 -7.98 -3.96 3.94
N LEU A 160 -8.88 -3.14 3.40
CA LEU A 160 -8.72 -1.68 3.27
C LEU A 160 -9.69 -0.94 4.20
N SER A 161 -9.15 -0.08 5.06
CA SER A 161 -9.87 1.03 5.69
C SER A 161 -9.50 2.34 4.99
N ILE A 162 -10.43 3.28 4.93
CA ILE A 162 -10.32 4.51 4.13
C ILE A 162 -10.53 5.71 5.04
N ILE A 163 -9.59 6.64 4.99
CA ILE A 163 -9.61 7.88 5.75
C ILE A 163 -9.55 9.06 4.76
N PRO A 164 -10.56 9.93 4.70
CA PRO A 164 -10.51 11.13 3.86
C PRO A 164 -9.35 12.05 4.24
N LEU A 165 -8.67 12.62 3.26
CA LEU A 165 -7.62 13.62 3.47
C LEU A 165 -8.08 15.01 3.03
N GLN A 166 -7.60 16.04 3.72
CA GLN A 166 -7.79 17.43 3.32
C GLN A 166 -6.63 17.88 2.42
N VAL A 167 -6.96 18.45 1.27
CA VAL A 167 -5.97 18.93 0.29
C VAL A 167 -6.08 20.45 0.22
N ARG A 168 -4.97 21.16 0.46
CA ARG A 168 -4.91 22.62 0.36
C ARG A 168 -4.47 23.05 -1.03
N GLY A 169 -5.06 24.14 -1.51
CA GLY A 169 -4.73 24.73 -2.81
C GLY A 169 -5.37 24.02 -3.99
N GLU A 170 -6.47 23.29 -3.78
CA GLU A 170 -7.46 23.17 -4.84
C GLU A 170 -7.92 24.59 -5.13
N ALA A 171 -7.59 25.13 -6.31
CA ALA A 171 -8.32 26.30 -6.78
C ALA A 171 -9.79 25.89 -6.76
N GLU A 172 -10.60 26.61 -6.01
CA GLU A 172 -12.05 26.59 -6.21
C GLU A 172 -12.23 27.00 -7.66
N ASP A 173 -12.48 26.02 -8.54
CA ASP A 173 -12.90 26.30 -9.90
C ASP A 173 -14.23 27.06 -9.78
N GLU A 174 -14.16 28.38 -9.93
CA GLU A 174 -15.29 29.32 -10.07
C GLU A 174 -16.21 28.94 -11.24
#